data_AF-W9VQF3-F1
#
_entry.id   AF-W9VQF3-F1
#
_cell.length_a   1.000
_cell.length_b   1.000
_cell.length_c   1.000
_cell.angle_alpha   90.00
_cell.angle_beta   90.00
_cell.angle_gamma   90.00
#
_symmetry.space_group_name_H-M   'P 1'
#
loop_
_entity.id
_entity.type
_entity.pdbx_description
1 polymer ?
#
loop_
_entity_poly.entity_id
_entity_poly.type
_entity_poly.pdbx_seq_one_letter_code
_entity_poly.pdbx_strand_id
1 'polypeptide(L)'
;MASGPLTYVTMVGVHPVILYKAWHGRAWLLRSLVGCGEMIILIPGHTCPEKCERWLCARAGYWGLCIRIFADAKELIVIGPTPRVVREGILTVFSPEKFQGNPLALVSVHGNVLSQRRKAQLAREFKYSETVFLHDAPGPGQPRLLEIFTETGEELPFAGHPIIGTAHYIFTYLEKINYDVATRDTQKQTTTLLTKAGRIPIFFNPYRQVAACVVPTSFHVHAKRVDIEKIISTQPHVQIVPTIDKERGRTFPLVSIVKGMTFVLVDLTDNPEIFGALQAGKSPEAELDADWAPSFVGCMYYRVLAKSEVPGEPAIHNVQARMISHGIEDPGTGSACSALSCYLALQSQGQEAASEQKANPAEGSTEPAAASEEGKPPAANADLVKKTEDLKVGDAKIERKVFGIQQGAEMGRLCTIAVEVDVKTDADGEKSIANVILSGRANMMLKGEVLGF
;
A
#
# COMPACT_ATOMS: atom_id res chain seq x y z
N MET A 1 10.16 -55.84 9.94
CA MET A 1 10.57 -54.48 9.51
C MET A 1 9.67 -53.49 10.23
N ALA A 2 10.24 -52.42 10.79
CA ALA A 2 9.63 -51.51 11.73
C ALA A 2 8.40 -50.76 11.17
N SER A 3 7.29 -50.77 11.91
CA SER A 3 6.16 -49.84 11.74
C SER A 3 6.28 -48.73 12.78
N GLY A 4 6.67 -47.52 12.37
CA GLY A 4 6.76 -46.36 13.25
C GLY A 4 5.39 -45.83 13.72
N PRO A 5 5.35 -44.93 14.72
CA PRO A 5 4.09 -44.39 15.23
C PRO A 5 3.45 -43.46 14.20
N LEU A 6 2.19 -43.73 13.84
CA LEU A 6 1.37 -42.85 13.02
C LEU A 6 0.80 -41.71 13.89
N THR A 7 1.22 -40.49 13.60
CA THR A 7 0.60 -39.26 14.10
C THR A 7 -0.55 -38.87 13.16
N TYR A 8 -1.77 -38.73 13.67
CA TYR A 8 -2.86 -38.12 12.92
C TYR A 8 -3.14 -36.72 13.46
N VAL A 9 -3.01 -35.73 12.58
CA VAL A 9 -3.47 -34.36 12.84
C VAL A 9 -4.87 -34.23 12.25
N THR A 10 -5.85 -33.90 13.08
CA THR A 10 -7.18 -33.51 12.59
C THR A 10 -7.57 -32.16 13.16
N MET A 11 -8.28 -31.37 12.36
CA MET A 11 -8.71 -30.02 12.71
C MET A 11 -10.07 -30.09 13.41
N VAL A 12 -10.16 -29.54 14.62
CA VAL A 12 -11.44 -29.21 15.26
C VAL A 12 -11.42 -27.71 15.57
N GLY A 13 -11.85 -26.89 14.61
CA GLY A 13 -11.77 -25.43 14.68
C GLY A 13 -10.37 -24.86 14.34
N VAL A 14 -10.06 -23.66 14.85
CA VAL A 14 -8.85 -22.86 14.54
C VAL A 14 -7.59 -23.25 15.33
N HIS A 15 -7.63 -24.33 16.13
CA HIS A 15 -6.49 -24.80 16.91
C HIS A 15 -6.13 -26.25 16.56
N PRO A 16 -4.83 -26.56 16.35
CA PRO A 16 -4.40 -27.93 16.13
C PRO A 16 -4.53 -28.74 17.43
N VAL A 17 -5.16 -29.92 17.36
CA VAL A 17 -5.22 -30.89 18.46
C VAL A 17 -4.37 -32.10 18.06
N ILE A 18 -3.37 -32.44 18.88
CA ILE A 18 -2.54 -33.63 18.70
C ILE A 18 -3.14 -34.75 19.54
N LEU A 19 -3.64 -35.81 18.90
CA LEU A 19 -4.12 -37.02 19.58
C LEU A 19 -3.01 -38.08 19.60
N TYR A 20 -2.59 -38.48 20.80
CA TYR A 20 -1.69 -39.62 20.98
C TYR A 20 -2.49 -40.90 21.19
N LYS A 21 -2.19 -41.95 20.41
CA LYS A 21 -2.70 -43.31 20.64
C LYS A 21 -1.61 -44.10 21.37
N ALA A 22 -1.74 -44.28 22.68
CA ALA A 22 -0.87 -45.16 23.43
C ALA A 22 -1.27 -46.64 23.21
N TRP A 23 -0.26 -47.51 23.19
CA TRP A 23 -0.36 -48.95 23.01
C TRP A 23 -1.07 -49.56 24.23
N HIS A 24 -2.42 -49.58 24.21
CA HIS A 24 -3.35 -50.45 24.94
C HIS A 24 -4.77 -49.82 24.92
N GLY A 25 -5.39 -49.77 23.74
CA GLY A 25 -6.84 -49.94 23.58
C GLY A 25 -7.85 -48.97 24.23
N ARG A 26 -7.48 -47.81 24.79
CA ARG A 26 -8.47 -46.82 25.28
C ARG A 26 -8.16 -45.41 24.78
N ALA A 27 -9.09 -44.84 24.01
CA ALA A 27 -9.05 -43.46 23.53
C ALA A 27 -9.71 -42.51 24.54
N TRP A 28 -9.17 -41.32 24.73
CA TRP A 28 -9.72 -40.29 25.62
C TRP A 28 -10.10 -39.04 24.83
N LEU A 29 -11.28 -38.50 25.12
CA LEU A 29 -11.87 -37.34 24.46
C LEU A 29 -11.43 -36.04 25.17
N LEU A 30 -10.82 -35.11 24.45
CA LEU A 30 -10.62 -33.73 24.92
C LEU A 30 -11.87 -32.91 24.56
N ARG A 31 -12.56 -32.33 25.54
CA ARG A 31 -13.66 -31.38 25.31
C ARG A 31 -13.22 -29.99 25.77
N SER A 32 -13.27 -29.03 24.85
CA SER A 32 -13.00 -27.62 25.12
C SER A 32 -14.17 -26.98 25.86
N LEU A 33 -13.90 -26.32 26.98
CA LEU A 33 -14.82 -25.39 27.64
C LEU A 33 -14.18 -24.00 27.57
N VAL A 34 -14.89 -23.10 26.89
CA VAL A 34 -14.52 -21.71 26.67
C VAL A 34 -14.57 -20.93 27.99
N GLY A 35 -13.58 -20.05 28.18
CA GLY A 35 -13.62 -18.97 29.16
C GLY A 35 -12.69 -19.20 30.34
N CYS A 36 -11.59 -18.43 30.38
CA CYS A 36 -10.69 -18.21 31.53
C CYS A 36 -10.41 -19.45 32.40
N GLY A 37 -9.32 -20.19 32.17
CA GLY A 37 -9.06 -21.30 33.08
C GLY A 37 -7.73 -22.01 32.88
N GLU A 38 -6.97 -22.01 33.96
CA GLU A 38 -5.94 -23.00 34.29
C GLU A 38 -6.45 -24.42 34.05
N MET A 39 -5.57 -25.30 33.59
CA MET A 39 -5.88 -26.71 33.36
C MET A 39 -5.49 -27.53 34.60
N ILE A 40 -6.48 -27.91 35.42
CA ILE A 40 -6.29 -28.87 36.51
C ILE A 40 -6.75 -30.25 36.04
N ILE A 41 -5.84 -31.23 36.08
CA ILE A 41 -6.14 -32.64 35.79
C ILE A 41 -6.60 -33.30 37.10
N LEU A 42 -7.86 -33.71 37.19
CA LEU A 42 -8.35 -34.61 38.24
C LEU A 42 -8.44 -36.05 37.70
N ILE A 43 -7.75 -36.97 38.38
CA ILE A 43 -7.80 -38.42 38.10
C ILE A 43 -8.79 -39.05 39.10
N PRO A 44 -9.88 -39.71 38.68
CA PRO A 44 -10.66 -40.56 39.57
C PRO A 44 -10.01 -41.94 39.68
N GLY A 45 -9.77 -42.43 40.91
CA GLY A 45 -9.57 -43.87 41.15
C GLY A 45 -8.29 -44.34 41.85
N HIS A 46 -7.55 -43.49 42.57
CA HIS A 46 -6.46 -43.98 43.43
C HIS A 46 -6.53 -43.38 44.85
N THR A 47 -6.74 -44.26 45.84
CA THR A 47 -6.51 -43.99 47.26
C THR A 47 -5.02 -43.81 47.51
N CYS A 48 -4.64 -42.68 48.09
CA CYS A 48 -3.26 -42.32 48.42
C CYS A 48 -2.79 -43.11 49.66
N PRO A 49 -1.68 -43.87 49.60
CA PRO A 49 -0.95 -44.23 50.81
C PRO A 49 -0.06 -43.05 51.22
N GLU A 50 0.18 -42.97 52.53
CA GLU A 50 0.82 -41.88 53.25
C GLU A 50 2.23 -41.48 52.74
N LYS A 51 2.54 -40.19 52.93
CA LYS A 51 3.87 -39.52 52.84
C LYS A 51 4.45 -39.27 51.43
N CYS A 52 4.21 -38.07 50.91
CA CYS A 52 5.12 -37.40 49.96
C CYS A 52 5.08 -35.89 50.17
N GLU A 53 5.86 -35.39 51.13
CA GLU A 53 6.20 -33.97 51.27
C GLU A 53 7.50 -33.68 50.52
N ARG A 54 7.43 -32.93 49.42
CA ARG A 54 8.51 -32.05 48.94
C ARG A 54 7.97 -31.08 47.89
N TRP A 55 7.85 -29.82 48.30
CA TRP A 55 7.51 -28.68 47.45
C TRP A 55 8.79 -28.03 46.95
N LEU A 56 8.98 -27.92 45.64
CA LEU A 56 10.07 -27.17 45.02
C LEU A 56 9.51 -25.82 44.54
N CYS A 57 9.64 -24.78 45.38
CA CYS A 57 9.41 -23.40 44.98
C CYS A 57 10.69 -22.83 44.37
N ALA A 58 10.74 -22.69 43.04
CA ALA A 58 11.79 -21.93 42.37
C ALA A 58 11.43 -20.44 42.34
N ARG A 59 12.24 -19.61 43.00
CA ARG A 59 12.20 -18.14 42.95
C ARG A 59 12.59 -17.64 41.57
N ALA A 60 11.62 -17.15 40.79
CA ALA A 60 11.80 -16.10 39.79
C ALA A 60 10.43 -15.58 39.28
N GLY A 61 9.85 -14.61 39.98
CA GLY A 61 9.00 -13.54 39.40
C GLY A 61 7.77 -13.84 38.54
N TYR A 62 7.35 -15.09 38.32
CA TYR A 62 6.15 -15.44 37.55
C TYR A 62 5.20 -16.31 38.38
N TRP A 63 3.90 -16.05 38.24
CA TRP A 63 2.83 -16.70 39.00
C TRP A 63 2.86 -18.23 38.84
N GLY A 64 2.59 -18.92 39.95
CA GLY A 64 3.03 -20.27 40.24
C GLY A 64 2.40 -21.38 39.41
N LEU A 65 3.25 -22.30 38.95
CA LEU A 65 2.88 -23.60 38.42
C LEU A 65 3.21 -24.68 39.47
N CYS A 66 2.21 -25.29 40.09
CA CYS A 66 2.42 -26.45 40.98
C CYS A 66 2.26 -27.74 40.18
N ILE A 67 3.36 -28.45 39.91
CA ILE A 67 3.35 -29.73 39.20
C ILE A 67 3.49 -30.87 40.22
N ARG A 68 2.56 -31.84 40.18
CA ARG A 68 2.69 -33.11 40.91
C ARG A 68 3.39 -34.11 39.98
N ILE A 69 4.65 -34.46 40.29
CA ILE A 69 5.43 -35.40 39.48
C ILE A 69 5.13 -36.83 39.97
N PHE A 70 4.65 -37.70 39.07
CA PHE A 70 4.58 -39.14 39.32
C PHE A 70 5.92 -39.79 38.94
N ALA A 71 6.39 -40.73 39.76
CA ALA A 71 7.74 -41.30 39.70
C ALA A 71 8.08 -42.09 38.41
N ASP A 72 7.11 -42.35 37.52
CA ASP A 72 7.31 -43.17 36.31
C ASP A 72 7.18 -42.42 34.98
N ALA A 73 7.10 -41.08 34.99
CA ALA A 73 7.12 -40.30 33.76
C ALA A 73 8.54 -40.22 33.17
N LYS A 74 8.80 -40.94 32.07
CA LYS A 74 10.12 -40.92 31.40
C LYS A 74 10.40 -39.64 30.62
N GLU A 75 9.40 -38.88 30.21
CA GLU A 75 9.56 -37.56 29.59
C GLU A 75 8.42 -36.61 30.01
N LEU A 76 8.78 -35.40 30.42
CA LEU A 76 7.85 -34.32 30.74
C LEU A 76 7.96 -33.26 29.61
N ILE A 77 6.96 -33.19 28.74
CA ILE A 77 6.87 -32.12 27.75
C ILE A 77 6.15 -30.94 28.41
N VAL A 78 6.92 -29.94 28.84
CA VAL A 78 6.37 -28.67 29.32
C VAL A 78 6.03 -27.82 28.10
N ILE A 79 4.74 -27.71 27.77
CA ILE A 79 4.26 -26.73 26.78
C ILE A 79 4.16 -25.39 27.51
N GLY A 80 5.22 -24.59 27.46
CA GLY A 80 5.16 -23.18 27.85
C GLY A 80 4.32 -22.37 26.86
N PRO A 81 3.89 -21.14 27.20
CA PRO A 81 3.28 -20.25 26.20
C PRO A 81 4.26 -20.13 25.02
N THR A 82 3.81 -20.53 23.82
CA THR A 82 4.58 -20.28 22.60
C THR A 82 4.90 -18.77 22.55
N PRO A 83 6.16 -18.38 22.29
CA PRO A 83 6.49 -16.98 22.07
C PRO A 83 5.49 -16.43 21.06
N ARG A 84 4.93 -15.25 21.32
CA ARG A 84 4.04 -14.59 20.35
C ARG A 84 4.90 -14.14 19.18
N VAL A 85 5.14 -15.05 18.25
CA VAL A 85 5.92 -14.82 17.04
C VAL A 85 5.10 -13.94 16.11
N VAL A 86 5.65 -12.78 15.79
CA VAL A 86 5.10 -11.88 14.79
C VAL A 86 6.01 -11.98 13.57
N ARG A 87 5.46 -12.42 12.44
CA ARG A 87 6.23 -12.56 11.20
C ARG A 87 6.47 -11.18 10.60
N GLU A 88 7.69 -10.92 10.21
CA GLU A 88 8.08 -9.69 9.51
C GLU A 88 8.54 -9.98 8.08
N GLY A 89 8.28 -9.04 7.19
CA GLY A 89 8.86 -8.97 5.87
C GLY A 89 9.40 -7.58 5.64
N ILE A 90 10.64 -7.48 5.16
CA ILE A 90 11.17 -6.21 4.64
C ILE A 90 11.00 -6.27 3.12
N LEU A 91 10.21 -5.34 2.61
CA LEU A 91 9.95 -5.20 1.19
C LEU A 91 10.70 -3.98 0.64
N THR A 92 11.00 -4.03 -0.65
CA THR A 92 11.19 -2.82 -1.45
C THR A 92 9.94 -2.61 -2.31
N VAL A 93 9.43 -1.38 -2.33
CA VAL A 93 8.24 -1.00 -3.07
C VAL A 93 8.61 -0.06 -4.22
N PHE A 94 7.83 -0.07 -5.28
CA PHE A 94 8.04 0.65 -6.53
C PHE A 94 9.29 0.22 -7.30
N SER A 95 9.83 -0.95 -7.02
CA SER A 95 10.91 -1.52 -7.82
C SER A 95 10.76 -3.03 -7.96
N PRO A 96 11.03 -3.60 -9.14
CA PRO A 96 11.21 -5.04 -9.29
C PRO A 96 12.56 -5.52 -8.72
N GLU A 97 13.54 -4.63 -8.60
CA GLU A 97 14.90 -4.95 -8.20
C GLU A 97 15.07 -4.88 -6.69
N LYS A 98 15.78 -5.86 -6.12
CA LYS A 98 16.13 -5.84 -4.69
C LYS A 98 17.09 -4.70 -4.41
N PHE A 99 17.00 -4.11 -3.22
CA PHE A 99 17.83 -3.00 -2.76
C PHE A 99 17.65 -1.66 -3.50
N GLN A 100 16.81 -1.61 -4.54
CA GLN A 100 16.24 -0.38 -5.11
C GLN A 100 14.93 -0.03 -4.40
N GLY A 101 14.15 0.93 -4.92
CA GLY A 101 12.80 1.24 -4.43
C GLY A 101 12.70 1.88 -3.04
N ASN A 102 11.49 1.99 -2.50
CA ASN A 102 11.22 2.52 -1.16
C ASN A 102 11.11 1.36 -0.14
N PRO A 103 11.96 1.29 0.91
CA PRO A 103 11.92 0.17 1.84
C PRO A 103 10.68 0.26 2.76
N LEU A 104 10.06 -0.89 3.01
CA LEU A 104 8.87 -1.03 3.85
C LEU A 104 9.04 -2.20 4.81
N ALA A 105 8.91 -1.94 6.11
CA ALA A 105 8.72 -3.02 7.09
C ALA A 105 7.24 -3.38 7.16
N LEU A 106 6.92 -4.66 6.93
CA LEU A 106 5.60 -5.23 7.09
C LEU A 106 5.61 -6.25 8.22
N VAL A 107 4.72 -6.05 9.18
CA VAL A 107 4.56 -6.88 10.36
C VAL A 107 3.19 -7.55 10.31
N SER A 108 3.16 -8.87 10.12
CA SER A 108 1.92 -9.65 10.10
C SER A 108 1.48 -9.96 11.52
N VAL A 109 0.35 -9.39 11.94
CA VAL A 109 -0.17 -9.46 13.31
C VAL A 109 -1.29 -10.51 13.41
N HIS A 110 -1.09 -11.48 14.29
CA HIS A 110 -2.06 -12.54 14.56
C HIS A 110 -2.83 -12.27 15.85
N GLY A 111 -4.15 -12.03 15.75
CA GLY A 111 -4.98 -11.60 16.87
C GLY A 111 -4.54 -10.26 17.49
N ASN A 112 -4.93 -9.98 18.74
CA ASN A 112 -4.64 -8.70 19.41
C ASN A 112 -3.30 -8.71 20.18
N VAL A 113 -2.25 -9.28 19.59
CA VAL A 113 -0.97 -9.51 20.29
C VAL A 113 -0.13 -8.25 20.50
N LEU A 114 -0.33 -7.20 19.70
CA LEU A 114 0.41 -5.93 19.78
C LEU A 114 -0.51 -4.76 20.15
N SER A 115 -0.15 -4.06 21.23
CA SER A 115 -0.77 -2.78 21.57
C SER A 115 -0.26 -1.66 20.64
N GLN A 116 -1.03 -0.59 20.52
CA GLN A 116 -0.67 0.63 19.79
C GLN A 116 0.72 1.17 20.19
N ARG A 117 1.01 1.22 21.50
CA ARG A 117 2.32 1.63 22.02
C ARG A 117 3.47 0.73 21.50
N ARG A 118 3.26 -0.58 21.44
CA ARG A 118 4.27 -1.54 20.93
C ARG A 118 4.47 -1.38 19.42
N LYS A 119 3.40 -1.17 18.65
CA LYS A 119 3.48 -0.89 17.21
C LYS A 119 4.32 0.36 16.93
N ALA A 120 4.06 1.45 17.65
CA ALA A 120 4.84 2.67 17.57
C ALA A 120 6.32 2.49 17.96
N GLN A 121 6.61 1.64 18.97
CA GLN A 121 7.99 1.32 19.35
C GLN A 121 8.71 0.54 18.26
N LEU A 122 8.06 -0.44 17.64
CA LEU A 122 8.62 -1.22 16.54
C LEU A 122 8.88 -0.33 15.31
N ALA A 123 7.95 0.57 14.97
CA ALA A 123 8.14 1.50 13.86
C ALA A 123 9.40 2.37 14.06
N ARG A 124 9.62 2.87 15.29
CA ARG A 124 10.84 3.60 15.68
C ARG A 124 12.11 2.75 15.64
N GLU A 125 12.00 1.44 15.88
CA GLU A 125 13.13 0.52 15.83
C GLU A 125 13.54 0.22 14.38
N PHE A 126 12.57 0.00 13.49
CA PHE A 126 12.84 -0.26 12.08
C PHE A 126 13.46 0.94 11.34
N LYS A 127 13.07 2.17 11.72
CA LYS A 127 13.55 3.43 11.10
C LYS A 127 13.41 3.49 9.58
N TYR A 128 12.35 2.88 9.04
CA TYR A 128 11.91 3.15 7.67
C TYR A 128 10.88 4.27 7.69
N SER A 129 10.67 4.93 6.54
CA SER A 129 9.67 5.99 6.36
C SER A 129 8.33 5.58 6.98
N GLU A 130 7.90 4.35 6.68
CA GLU A 130 6.77 3.72 7.34
C GLU A 130 7.01 2.24 7.70
N THR A 131 6.35 1.80 8.76
CA THR A 131 6.14 0.39 9.14
C THR A 131 4.65 0.09 9.13
N VAL A 132 4.25 -1.02 8.53
CA VAL A 132 2.84 -1.45 8.51
C VAL A 132 2.57 -2.67 9.36
N PHE A 133 1.40 -2.69 10.00
CA PHE A 133 0.88 -3.80 10.76
C PHE A 133 -0.36 -4.34 10.06
N LEU A 134 -0.19 -5.49 9.40
CA LEU A 134 -1.25 -6.17 8.67
C LEU A 134 -1.88 -7.23 9.57
N HIS A 135 -3.16 -7.09 9.88
CA HIS A 135 -3.89 -8.04 10.71
C HIS A 135 -4.47 -9.19 9.90
N ASP A 136 -4.76 -10.28 10.59
CA ASP A 136 -5.57 -11.35 10.03
C ASP A 136 -6.95 -10.86 9.59
N ALA A 137 -7.41 -11.37 8.44
CA ALA A 137 -8.79 -11.17 8.02
C ALA A 137 -9.71 -11.85 9.04
N PRO A 138 -10.84 -11.23 9.45
CA PRO A 138 -11.77 -11.87 10.39
C PRO A 138 -12.40 -13.16 9.85
N GLY A 139 -12.39 -13.35 8.53
CA GLY A 139 -12.81 -14.57 7.85
C GLY A 139 -12.41 -14.57 6.37
N PRO A 140 -12.63 -15.68 5.65
CA PRO A 140 -12.36 -15.76 4.22
C PRO A 140 -13.09 -14.67 3.43
N GLY A 141 -12.38 -13.98 2.55
CA GLY A 141 -12.93 -12.89 1.72
C GLY A 141 -13.25 -11.59 2.47
N GLN A 142 -13.01 -11.52 3.78
CA GLN A 142 -13.19 -10.28 4.54
C GLN A 142 -11.94 -9.38 4.46
N PRO A 143 -12.11 -8.05 4.49
CA PRO A 143 -11.00 -7.13 4.36
C PRO A 143 -10.09 -7.19 5.59
N ARG A 144 -8.77 -7.08 5.35
CA ARG A 144 -7.75 -7.03 6.42
C ARG A 144 -7.60 -5.61 6.94
N LEU A 145 -7.39 -5.47 8.25
CA LEU A 145 -7.00 -4.20 8.85
C LEU A 145 -5.51 -3.96 8.58
N LEU A 146 -5.18 -2.76 8.12
CA LEU A 146 -3.83 -2.26 7.96
C LEU A 146 -3.67 -0.97 8.75
N GLU A 147 -2.71 -0.97 9.68
CA GLU A 147 -2.27 0.24 10.37
C GLU A 147 -0.89 0.63 9.86
N ILE A 148 -0.67 1.93 9.66
CA ILE A 148 0.54 2.48 9.04
C ILE A 148 1.18 3.43 10.04
N PHE A 149 2.44 3.21 10.41
CA PHE A 149 3.16 4.06 11.36
C PHE A 149 4.37 4.70 10.71
N THR A 150 4.60 5.97 10.99
CA THR A 150 5.83 6.70 10.61
C THR A 150 7.03 6.22 11.42
N GLU A 151 8.23 6.62 11.01
CA GLU A 151 9.46 6.42 11.79
C GLU A 151 9.41 7.02 13.21
N THR A 152 8.58 8.05 13.46
CA THR A 152 8.40 8.65 14.80
C THR A 152 7.42 7.85 15.66
N GLY A 153 6.70 6.91 15.06
CA GLY A 153 5.67 6.08 15.69
C GLY A 153 4.30 6.74 15.73
N GLU A 154 4.04 7.74 14.88
CA GLU A 154 2.71 8.29 14.65
C GLU A 154 1.96 7.43 13.63
N GLU A 155 0.66 7.21 13.83
CA GLU A 155 -0.14 6.39 12.91
C GLU A 155 -0.79 7.26 11.82
N LEU A 156 -0.46 6.97 10.56
CA LEU A 156 -1.01 7.66 9.40
C LEU A 156 -2.34 7.04 8.94
N PRO A 157 -3.28 7.86 8.41
CA PRO A 157 -4.52 7.35 7.86
C PRO A 157 -4.36 6.61 6.53
N PHE A 158 -3.38 7.04 5.73
CA PHE A 158 -3.05 6.50 4.42
C PHE A 158 -1.61 6.87 4.04
N ALA A 159 -0.94 5.98 3.32
CA ALA A 159 0.32 6.25 2.64
C ALA A 159 0.43 5.35 1.39
N GLY A 160 0.99 5.87 0.30
CA GLY A 160 0.98 5.19 -0.99
C GLY A 160 1.81 3.90 -1.03
N HIS A 161 3.13 4.00 -0.84
CA HIS A 161 4.02 2.84 -0.91
C HIS A 161 3.68 1.75 0.14
N PRO A 162 3.24 2.08 1.37
CA PRO A 162 2.83 1.07 2.34
C PRO A 162 1.64 0.22 1.87
N ILE A 163 0.67 0.84 1.19
CA ILE A 163 -0.48 0.13 0.61
C ILE A 163 -0.05 -0.80 -0.53
N ILE A 164 0.80 -0.31 -1.44
CA ILE A 164 1.28 -1.11 -2.59
C ILE A 164 2.12 -2.30 -2.12
N GLY A 165 3.04 -2.10 -1.16
CA GLY A 165 3.83 -3.18 -0.57
C GLY A 165 2.96 -4.20 0.16
N THR A 166 1.95 -3.74 0.91
CA THR A 166 1.00 -4.63 1.59
C THR A 166 0.17 -5.44 0.59
N ALA A 167 -0.34 -4.81 -0.47
CA ALA A 167 -1.10 -5.49 -1.51
C ALA A 167 -0.25 -6.59 -2.17
N HIS A 168 0.97 -6.25 -2.56
CA HIS A 168 1.92 -7.24 -3.08
C HIS A 168 2.16 -8.39 -2.10
N TYR A 169 2.32 -8.09 -0.80
CA TYR A 169 2.51 -9.12 0.22
C TYR A 169 1.32 -10.08 0.32
N ILE A 170 0.10 -9.55 0.35
CA ILE A 170 -1.13 -10.35 0.46
C ILE A 170 -1.24 -11.31 -0.73
N PHE A 171 -1.23 -10.79 -1.94
CA PHE A 171 -1.51 -11.59 -3.14
C PHE A 171 -0.38 -12.57 -3.48
N THR A 172 0.87 -12.24 -3.14
CA THR A 172 2.02 -13.11 -3.45
C THR A 172 2.29 -14.16 -2.35
N TYR A 173 2.04 -13.85 -1.07
CA TYR A 173 2.47 -14.72 0.03
C TYR A 173 1.33 -15.29 0.88
N LEU A 174 0.20 -14.61 0.99
CA LEU A 174 -0.94 -15.07 1.81
C LEU A 174 -2.01 -15.76 0.97
N GLU A 175 -2.41 -15.13 -0.15
CA GLU A 175 -3.52 -15.55 -0.99
C GLU A 175 -3.02 -16.09 -2.34
N LYS A 176 -2.10 -17.05 -2.27
CA LYS A 176 -1.55 -17.72 -3.47
C LYS A 176 -2.67 -18.41 -4.24
N ILE A 177 -3.10 -17.83 -5.34
CA ILE A 177 -4.11 -18.41 -6.25
C ILE A 177 -3.43 -18.87 -7.52
N ASN A 178 -3.93 -19.98 -8.09
CA ASN A 178 -3.44 -20.54 -9.33
C ASN A 178 -3.66 -19.57 -10.50
N TYR A 179 -2.57 -19.35 -11.24
CA TYR A 179 -2.50 -18.50 -12.41
C TYR A 179 -2.84 -19.31 -13.67
N ASP A 180 -3.68 -18.74 -14.55
CA ASP A 180 -3.93 -19.29 -15.88
C ASP A 180 -3.36 -18.34 -16.95
N VAL A 181 -2.46 -18.88 -17.79
CA VAL A 181 -1.81 -18.17 -18.89
C VAL A 181 -2.85 -17.68 -19.91
N ALA A 182 -3.96 -18.41 -20.09
CA ALA A 182 -5.00 -18.06 -21.05
C ALA A 182 -5.74 -16.76 -20.70
N THR A 183 -5.81 -16.39 -19.41
CA THR A 183 -6.51 -15.19 -18.92
C THR A 183 -5.56 -14.12 -18.36
N ARG A 184 -4.28 -14.16 -18.73
CA ARG A 184 -3.20 -13.36 -18.09
C ARG A 184 -3.45 -11.85 -17.99
N ASP A 185 -4.12 -11.26 -18.98
CA ASP A 185 -4.35 -9.81 -19.06
C ASP A 185 -5.67 -9.40 -18.37
N THR A 186 -6.56 -10.35 -18.09
CA THR A 186 -7.89 -10.12 -17.49
C THR A 186 -8.02 -10.66 -16.07
N GLN A 187 -7.13 -11.55 -15.62
CA GLN A 187 -7.11 -12.10 -14.26
C GLN A 187 -6.57 -11.05 -13.27
N LYS A 188 -7.45 -10.15 -12.82
CA LYS A 188 -7.19 -9.21 -11.74
C LYS A 188 -7.65 -9.80 -10.42
N GLN A 189 -6.73 -9.95 -9.47
CA GLN A 189 -7.11 -10.23 -8.08
C GLN A 189 -7.50 -8.91 -7.42
N THR A 190 -8.54 -8.94 -6.60
CA THR A 190 -8.96 -7.75 -5.86
C THR A 190 -9.41 -8.12 -4.46
N THR A 191 -9.08 -7.24 -3.52
CA THR A 191 -9.63 -7.25 -2.17
C THR A 191 -9.67 -5.81 -1.65
N THR A 192 -10.02 -5.64 -0.39
CA THR A 192 -10.09 -4.32 0.25
C THR A 192 -9.25 -4.34 1.53
N LEU A 193 -8.48 -3.29 1.75
CA LEU A 193 -7.85 -3.01 3.03
C LEU A 193 -8.72 -2.06 3.84
N LEU A 194 -8.82 -2.28 5.15
CA LEU A 194 -9.36 -1.30 6.08
C LEU A 194 -8.19 -0.49 6.64
N THR A 195 -8.24 0.83 6.45
CA THR A 195 -7.31 1.78 7.07
C THR A 195 -8.12 2.85 7.81
N LYS A 196 -7.42 3.75 8.51
CA LYS A 196 -8.05 4.94 9.10
C LYS A 196 -8.61 5.92 8.04
N ALA A 197 -8.11 5.89 6.81
CA ALA A 197 -8.71 6.61 5.68
C ALA A 197 -9.94 5.90 5.08
N GLY A 198 -10.33 4.75 5.62
CA GLY A 198 -11.49 3.97 5.18
C GLY A 198 -11.12 2.73 4.39
N ARG A 199 -12.00 2.35 3.47
CA ARG A 199 -11.86 1.14 2.66
C ARG A 199 -11.02 1.46 1.43
N ILE A 200 -9.90 0.77 1.27
CA ILE A 200 -8.97 0.93 0.13
C ILE A 200 -9.04 -0.31 -0.76
N PRO A 201 -9.72 -0.25 -1.91
CA PRO A 201 -9.64 -1.31 -2.90
C PRO A 201 -8.21 -1.47 -3.40
N ILE A 202 -7.73 -2.71 -3.40
CA ILE A 202 -6.43 -3.09 -3.93
C ILE A 202 -6.58 -4.14 -5.03
N PHE A 203 -5.65 -4.11 -5.97
CA PHE A 203 -5.63 -4.99 -7.12
C PHE A 203 -4.24 -5.58 -7.32
N PHE A 204 -4.18 -6.75 -7.93
CA PHE A 204 -2.92 -7.35 -8.32
C PHE A 204 -3.03 -8.06 -9.66
N ASN A 205 -2.06 -7.80 -10.53
CA ASN A 205 -1.84 -8.53 -11.76
C ASN A 205 -0.66 -9.51 -11.55
N PRO A 206 -0.91 -10.83 -11.48
CA PRO A 206 0.13 -11.83 -11.22
C PRO A 206 1.11 -12.01 -12.39
N TYR A 207 0.73 -11.69 -13.63
CA TYR A 207 1.64 -11.78 -14.77
C TYR A 207 2.67 -10.63 -14.75
N ARG A 208 2.19 -9.41 -14.55
CA ARG A 208 3.03 -8.20 -14.53
C ARG A 208 3.71 -7.98 -13.18
N GLN A 209 3.31 -8.73 -12.14
CA GLN A 209 3.71 -8.56 -10.74
C GLN A 209 3.48 -7.12 -10.25
N VAL A 210 2.37 -6.52 -10.69
CA VAL A 210 2.00 -5.13 -10.36
C VAL A 210 0.86 -5.15 -9.37
N ALA A 211 1.08 -4.50 -8.22
CA ALA A 211 0.03 -4.17 -7.27
C ALA A 211 -0.49 -2.75 -7.56
N ALA A 212 -1.77 -2.53 -7.30
CA ALA A 212 -2.39 -1.23 -7.45
C ALA A 212 -3.40 -0.97 -6.32
N CYS A 213 -3.71 0.29 -6.07
CA CYS A 213 -4.77 0.70 -5.14
C CYS A 213 -5.54 1.91 -5.67
N VAL A 214 -6.80 2.02 -5.25
CA VAL A 214 -7.55 3.28 -5.40
C VAL A 214 -7.08 4.24 -4.31
N VAL A 215 -6.56 5.38 -4.71
CA VAL A 215 -6.12 6.42 -3.77
C VAL A 215 -7.36 7.16 -3.26
N PRO A 216 -7.59 7.27 -1.94
CA PRO A 216 -8.61 8.17 -1.40
C PRO A 216 -8.35 9.57 -1.92
N THR A 217 -9.37 10.21 -2.48
CA THR A 217 -9.20 11.53 -3.07
C THR A 217 -10.18 12.51 -2.46
N SER A 218 -9.61 13.61 -1.97
CA SER A 218 -10.26 14.88 -1.74
C SER A 218 -9.27 15.89 -2.30
N PHE A 219 -9.22 15.95 -3.62
CA PHE A 219 -8.20 16.72 -4.32
C PHE A 219 -8.49 18.21 -4.20
N HIS A 220 -7.47 19.00 -3.86
CA HIS A 220 -7.61 20.44 -3.69
C HIS A 220 -6.34 21.16 -4.13
N VAL A 221 -6.52 22.22 -4.91
CA VAL A 221 -5.44 23.16 -5.24
C VAL A 221 -5.69 24.40 -4.41
N HIS A 222 -4.73 24.74 -3.55
CA HIS A 222 -4.88 25.88 -2.67
C HIS A 222 -4.83 27.20 -3.43
N ALA A 223 -5.54 28.22 -2.93
CA ALA A 223 -5.52 29.56 -3.53
C ALA A 223 -4.14 30.23 -3.38
N LYS A 224 -3.47 29.97 -2.25
CA LYS A 224 -2.11 30.44 -1.99
C LYS A 224 -1.06 29.59 -2.72
N ARG A 225 0.03 30.24 -3.10
CA ARG A 225 1.18 29.64 -3.78
C ARG A 225 2.45 29.90 -2.96
N VAL A 226 3.51 29.13 -3.22
CA VAL A 226 4.81 29.28 -2.56
C VAL A 226 5.79 29.95 -3.51
N ASP A 227 6.39 31.04 -3.08
CA ASP A 227 7.39 31.77 -3.86
C ASP A 227 8.72 31.01 -3.92
N ILE A 228 9.45 31.16 -5.04
CA ILE A 228 10.78 30.58 -5.20
C ILE A 228 11.75 30.99 -4.08
N GLU A 229 11.62 32.19 -3.51
CA GLU A 229 12.45 32.65 -2.40
C GLU A 229 12.28 31.79 -1.14
N LYS A 230 11.07 31.26 -0.90
CA LYS A 230 10.80 30.29 0.18
C LYS A 230 11.37 28.90 -0.14
N ILE A 231 11.47 28.53 -1.42
CA ILE A 231 12.16 27.31 -1.83
C ILE A 231 13.68 27.46 -1.65
N ILE A 232 14.24 28.60 -2.07
CA ILE A 232 15.66 28.92 -1.93
C ILE A 232 16.07 28.96 -0.45
N SER A 233 15.22 29.43 0.44
CA SER A 233 15.53 29.47 1.87
C SER A 233 15.66 28.07 2.50
N THR A 234 14.98 27.06 1.97
CA THR A 234 15.13 25.66 2.39
C THR A 234 16.16 24.87 1.59
N GLN A 235 16.61 25.43 0.46
CA GLN A 235 17.61 24.87 -0.44
C GLN A 235 18.74 25.90 -0.71
N PRO A 236 19.47 26.40 0.30
CA PRO A 236 20.42 27.50 0.12
C PRO A 236 21.52 27.20 -0.90
N HIS A 237 21.88 25.92 -1.09
CA HIS A 237 22.86 25.48 -2.08
C HIS A 237 22.43 25.73 -3.53
N VAL A 238 21.15 25.92 -3.84
CA VAL A 238 20.74 26.23 -5.21
C VAL A 238 21.13 27.66 -5.63
N GLN A 239 21.47 28.55 -4.69
CA GLN A 239 21.87 29.93 -4.99
C GLN A 239 23.17 30.03 -5.79
N ILE A 240 24.04 29.01 -5.72
CA ILE A 240 25.28 28.97 -6.50
C ILE A 240 25.09 28.37 -7.90
N VAL A 241 23.90 27.85 -8.21
CA VAL A 241 23.59 27.30 -9.53
C VAL A 241 23.37 28.46 -10.50
N PRO A 242 24.12 28.57 -11.62
CA PRO A 242 24.07 29.75 -12.51
C PRO A 242 22.67 30.05 -13.08
N THR A 243 21.81 29.04 -13.17
CA THR A 243 20.45 29.15 -13.71
C THR A 243 19.41 29.62 -12.68
N ILE A 244 19.74 29.76 -11.39
CA ILE A 244 18.79 30.16 -10.33
C ILE A 244 18.12 31.51 -10.59
N ASP A 245 18.83 32.45 -11.22
CA ASP A 245 18.28 33.77 -11.52
C ASP A 245 17.12 33.71 -12.53
N LYS A 246 17.05 32.66 -13.36
CA LYS A 246 15.91 32.42 -14.28
C LYS A 246 14.63 32.04 -13.55
N GLU A 247 14.75 31.60 -12.30
CA GLU A 247 13.62 31.14 -11.49
C GLU A 247 13.02 32.24 -10.62
N ARG A 248 13.68 33.41 -10.49
CA ARG A 248 13.22 34.51 -9.64
C ARG A 248 11.80 34.96 -10.00
N GLY A 249 11.00 35.21 -8.97
CA GLY A 249 9.60 35.62 -9.12
C GLY A 249 8.64 34.50 -9.57
N ARG A 250 9.11 33.26 -9.76
CA ARG A 250 8.21 32.12 -9.96
C ARG A 250 7.50 31.75 -8.66
N THR A 251 6.28 31.26 -8.79
CA THR A 251 5.49 30.73 -7.68
C THR A 251 4.99 29.33 -8.01
N PHE A 252 4.86 28.50 -6.98
CA PHE A 252 4.56 27.08 -7.10
C PHE A 252 3.22 26.74 -6.43
N PRO A 253 2.40 25.87 -7.03
CA PRO A 253 1.11 25.47 -6.47
C PRO A 253 1.31 24.64 -5.19
N LEU A 254 0.34 24.77 -4.29
CA LEU A 254 0.12 23.89 -3.15
C LEU A 254 -1.06 22.97 -3.48
N VAL A 255 -0.88 21.66 -3.31
CA VAL A 255 -1.88 20.67 -3.69
C VAL A 255 -2.06 19.62 -2.60
N SER A 256 -3.30 19.42 -2.17
CA SER A 256 -3.69 18.33 -1.28
C SER A 256 -4.31 17.20 -2.10
N ILE A 257 -3.87 15.96 -1.87
CA ILE A 257 -4.54 14.77 -2.42
C ILE A 257 -5.70 14.32 -1.51
N VAL A 258 -5.55 14.55 -0.20
CA VAL A 258 -6.54 14.32 0.85
C VAL A 258 -6.37 15.40 1.93
N LYS A 259 -7.39 15.58 2.78
CA LYS A 259 -7.23 16.43 3.97
C LYS A 259 -6.08 15.95 4.85
N GLY A 260 -5.24 16.88 5.29
CA GLY A 260 -4.09 16.61 6.16
C GLY A 260 -2.81 16.18 5.43
N MET A 261 -2.81 16.11 4.09
CA MET A 261 -1.61 15.81 3.31
C MET A 261 -1.49 16.71 2.07
N THR A 262 -0.55 17.66 2.13
CA THR A 262 -0.31 18.70 1.12
C THR A 262 1.12 18.65 0.60
N PHE A 263 1.31 18.99 -0.67
CA PHE A 263 2.60 19.07 -1.32
C PHE A 263 2.75 20.41 -2.06
N VAL A 264 3.91 21.04 -1.93
CA VAL A 264 4.36 22.07 -2.88
C VAL A 264 4.86 21.37 -4.14
N LEU A 265 4.38 21.74 -5.31
CA LEU A 265 4.84 21.14 -6.58
C LEU A 265 5.78 22.09 -7.31
N VAL A 266 7.08 21.80 -7.28
CA VAL A 266 8.12 22.68 -7.84
C VAL A 266 8.56 22.16 -9.20
N ASP A 267 8.12 22.85 -10.26
CA ASP A 267 8.46 22.49 -11.64
C ASP A 267 9.85 23.01 -12.03
N LEU A 268 10.79 22.09 -12.19
CA LEU A 268 12.16 22.34 -12.62
C LEU A 268 12.46 21.73 -13.99
N THR A 269 11.43 21.51 -14.81
CA THR A 269 11.56 20.91 -16.15
C THR A 269 12.66 21.59 -16.99
N ASP A 270 12.64 22.93 -17.01
CA ASP A 270 13.59 23.75 -17.78
C ASP A 270 14.92 24.05 -17.06
N ASN A 271 15.08 23.59 -15.80
CA ASN A 271 16.26 23.86 -14.98
C ASN A 271 16.79 22.56 -14.32
N PRO A 272 17.30 21.60 -15.12
CA PRO A 272 17.82 20.33 -14.62
C PRO A 272 19.01 20.48 -13.65
N GLU A 273 19.80 21.55 -13.78
CA GLU A 273 20.93 21.83 -12.90
C GLU A 273 20.47 22.10 -11.46
N ILE A 274 19.39 22.87 -11.30
CA ILE A 274 18.79 23.14 -9.98
C ILE A 274 18.24 21.84 -9.42
N PHE A 275 17.52 21.07 -10.24
CA PHE A 275 16.97 19.77 -9.84
C PHE A 275 18.05 18.80 -9.33
N GLY A 276 19.20 18.74 -10.01
CA GLY A 276 20.34 17.91 -9.58
C GLY A 276 21.03 18.43 -8.32
N ALA A 277 21.02 19.74 -8.08
CA ALA A 277 21.66 20.38 -6.93
C ALA A 277 20.84 20.31 -5.63
N LEU A 278 19.57 19.87 -5.68
CA LEU A 278 18.73 19.77 -4.48
C LEU A 278 19.36 18.81 -3.46
N GLN A 279 19.18 19.13 -2.19
CA GLN A 279 19.63 18.33 -1.05
C GLN A 279 18.50 18.07 -0.08
N ALA A 280 18.67 17.06 0.78
CA ALA A 280 17.75 16.80 1.87
C ALA A 280 17.62 18.07 2.74
N GLY A 281 16.39 18.54 2.91
CA GLY A 281 16.09 19.85 3.50
C GLY A 281 14.69 19.90 4.09
N LYS A 282 14.38 21.01 4.75
CA LYS A 282 13.04 21.23 5.32
C LYS A 282 12.05 21.59 4.21
N SER A 283 10.77 21.37 4.47
CA SER A 283 9.71 21.93 3.63
C SER A 283 9.64 23.44 3.83
N PRO A 284 9.31 24.21 2.77
CA PRO A 284 9.07 25.65 2.90
C PRO A 284 7.83 25.90 3.77
N GLU A 285 7.78 27.07 4.41
CA GLU A 285 6.55 27.53 5.06
C GLU A 285 5.47 27.80 4.02
N ALA A 286 4.29 27.19 4.22
CA ALA A 286 3.17 27.25 3.30
C ALA A 286 1.91 27.76 4.03
N GLU A 287 1.22 28.70 3.40
CA GLU A 287 -0.10 29.14 3.84
C GLU A 287 -1.15 28.28 3.15
N LEU A 288 -1.94 27.56 3.95
CA LEU A 288 -3.01 26.69 3.46
C LEU A 288 -4.36 27.38 3.58
N ASP A 289 -5.28 27.03 2.71
CA ASP A 289 -6.68 27.42 2.85
C ASP A 289 -7.25 26.89 4.17
N ALA A 290 -8.06 27.70 4.85
CA ALA A 290 -8.47 27.47 6.24
C ALA A 290 -9.10 26.08 6.47
N ASP A 291 -9.95 25.60 5.56
CA ASP A 291 -10.65 24.31 5.66
C ASP A 291 -9.75 23.08 5.44
N TRP A 292 -8.49 23.32 5.08
CA TRP A 292 -7.47 22.33 4.76
C TRP A 292 -6.26 22.39 5.71
N ALA A 293 -6.25 23.34 6.65
CA ALA A 293 -5.25 23.42 7.72
C ALA A 293 -5.74 22.74 9.02
N PRO A 294 -4.85 22.19 9.85
CA PRO A 294 -3.43 21.94 9.58
C PRO A 294 -3.23 20.73 8.65
N SER A 295 -2.08 20.68 7.99
CA SER A 295 -1.70 19.56 7.12
C SER A 295 -0.20 19.31 7.20
N PHE A 296 0.20 18.05 6.98
CA PHE A 296 1.56 17.77 6.55
C PHE A 296 1.86 18.54 5.26
N VAL A 297 3.06 19.10 5.14
CA VAL A 297 3.53 19.78 3.91
C VAL A 297 4.87 19.17 3.50
N GLY A 298 4.90 18.51 2.34
CA GLY A 298 6.12 18.07 1.67
C GLY A 298 6.46 18.93 0.44
N CYS A 299 7.69 18.89 -0.03
CA CYS A 299 8.08 19.55 -1.28
C CYS A 299 8.39 18.49 -2.35
N MET A 300 7.62 18.51 -3.43
CA MET A 300 7.77 17.61 -4.58
C MET A 300 8.38 18.40 -5.74
N TYR A 301 9.67 18.19 -5.98
CA TYR A 301 10.38 18.75 -7.12
C TYR A 301 10.24 17.80 -8.29
N TYR A 302 9.96 18.31 -9.49
CA TYR A 302 9.76 17.45 -10.64
C TYR A 302 10.23 18.06 -11.95
N ARG A 303 10.43 17.17 -12.92
CA ARG A 303 10.71 17.48 -14.32
C ARG A 303 9.78 16.66 -15.20
N VAL A 304 9.06 17.32 -16.08
CA VAL A 304 8.27 16.64 -17.12
C VAL A 304 9.23 16.20 -18.23
N LEU A 305 9.14 14.94 -18.61
CA LEU A 305 9.93 14.34 -19.68
C LEU A 305 9.04 14.08 -20.89
N ALA A 306 9.64 13.65 -22.01
CA ALA A 306 8.90 13.34 -23.23
C ALA A 306 7.83 12.26 -22.98
N LYS A 307 6.65 12.44 -23.57
CA LYS A 307 5.59 11.41 -23.57
C LYS A 307 6.09 10.16 -24.29
N SER A 308 5.67 8.99 -23.81
CA SER A 308 5.85 7.72 -24.53
C SER A 308 4.52 7.29 -25.12
N GLU A 309 4.51 7.09 -26.43
CA GLU A 309 3.32 6.70 -27.18
C GLU A 309 3.61 5.39 -27.92
N VAL A 310 2.80 4.38 -27.63
CA VAL A 310 2.83 3.09 -28.31
C VAL A 310 1.45 2.88 -28.93
N PRO A 311 1.35 2.55 -30.24
CA PRO A 311 0.06 2.34 -30.88
C PRO A 311 -0.79 1.30 -30.15
N GLY A 312 -2.01 1.69 -29.75
CA GLY A 312 -2.93 0.83 -29.00
C GLY A 312 -2.75 0.83 -27.49
N GLU A 313 -1.75 1.56 -26.96
CA GLU A 313 -1.55 1.77 -25.52
C GLU A 313 -1.82 3.24 -25.13
N PRO A 314 -2.24 3.52 -23.89
CA PRO A 314 -2.40 4.89 -23.43
C PRO A 314 -1.05 5.62 -23.40
N ALA A 315 -1.04 6.89 -23.85
CA ALA A 315 0.15 7.73 -23.77
C ALA A 315 0.61 7.90 -22.32
N ILE A 316 1.91 7.65 -22.08
CA ILE A 316 2.52 7.74 -20.75
C ILE A 316 3.22 9.09 -20.63
N HIS A 317 2.78 9.90 -19.68
CA HIS A 317 3.40 11.17 -19.32
C HIS A 317 4.56 10.88 -18.36
N ASN A 318 5.79 10.95 -18.88
CA ASN A 318 6.97 10.62 -18.09
C ASN A 318 7.37 11.81 -17.20
N VAL A 319 7.70 11.53 -15.94
CA VAL A 319 8.12 12.54 -14.96
C VAL A 319 9.30 11.98 -14.16
N GLN A 320 10.31 12.82 -13.92
CA GLN A 320 11.33 12.56 -12.91
C GLN A 320 11.02 13.43 -11.69
N ALA A 321 11.06 12.87 -10.48
CA ALA A 321 10.68 13.59 -9.28
C ALA A 321 11.57 13.29 -8.08
N ARG A 322 11.57 14.22 -7.12
CA ARG A 322 12.24 14.14 -5.83
C ARG A 322 11.30 14.68 -4.76
N MET A 323 11.04 13.90 -3.71
CA MET A 323 10.22 14.33 -2.57
C MET A 323 11.11 14.57 -1.38
N ILE A 324 11.12 15.81 -0.89
CA ILE A 324 11.98 16.23 0.21
C ILE A 324 11.09 16.86 1.29
N SER A 325 11.27 16.38 2.53
CA SER A 325 10.60 16.95 3.70
C SER A 325 11.39 16.62 4.97
N HIS A 326 11.23 17.43 6.02
CA HIS A 326 11.81 17.14 7.35
C HIS A 326 13.33 16.89 7.38
N GLY A 327 14.08 17.42 6.41
CA GLY A 327 15.53 17.21 6.31
C GLY A 327 15.92 15.87 5.69
N ILE A 328 14.98 15.13 5.11
CA ILE A 328 15.17 13.81 4.50
C ILE A 328 14.56 13.84 3.09
N GLU A 329 15.15 13.06 2.19
CA GLU A 329 14.57 12.76 0.87
C GLU A 329 13.93 11.37 0.90
N ASP A 330 12.69 11.23 0.44
CA ASP A 330 12.00 9.95 0.34
C ASP A 330 12.19 9.36 -1.07
N PRO A 331 12.61 8.09 -1.21
CA PRO A 331 12.91 7.51 -2.52
C PRO A 331 11.67 7.26 -3.39
N GLY A 332 10.48 7.11 -2.81
CA GLY A 332 9.26 6.82 -3.58
C GLY A 332 7.97 7.14 -2.85
N THR A 333 7.40 8.32 -3.13
CA THR A 333 6.25 8.85 -2.38
C THR A 333 4.97 8.75 -3.21
N GLY A 334 4.25 7.64 -3.06
CA GLY A 334 3.04 7.38 -3.86
C GLY A 334 1.94 8.46 -3.72
N SER A 335 1.78 9.06 -2.53
CA SER A 335 0.81 10.14 -2.30
C SER A 335 1.21 11.46 -2.98
N ALA A 336 2.49 11.85 -2.92
CA ALA A 336 3.00 13.02 -3.62
C ALA A 336 2.92 12.85 -5.14
N CYS A 337 3.28 11.65 -5.63
CA CYS A 337 3.13 11.27 -7.04
C CYS A 337 1.67 11.35 -7.50
N SER A 338 0.72 10.93 -6.65
CA SER A 338 -0.71 11.02 -6.93
C SER A 338 -1.20 12.47 -6.98
N ALA A 339 -0.77 13.31 -6.04
CA ALA A 339 -1.07 14.74 -6.02
C ALA A 339 -0.55 15.45 -7.28
N LEU A 340 0.72 15.19 -7.63
CA LEU A 340 1.36 15.75 -8.82
C LEU A 340 0.64 15.33 -10.10
N SER A 341 0.30 14.04 -10.23
CA SER A 341 -0.40 13.51 -11.40
C SER A 341 -1.77 14.14 -11.58
N CYS A 342 -2.52 14.31 -10.49
CA CYS A 342 -3.82 14.99 -10.52
C CYS A 342 -3.68 16.45 -10.97
N TYR A 343 -2.69 17.17 -10.44
CA TYR A 343 -2.41 18.54 -10.84
C TYR A 343 -2.06 18.63 -12.33
N LEU A 344 -1.11 17.83 -12.81
CA LEU A 344 -0.71 17.81 -14.23
C LEU A 344 -1.86 17.39 -15.15
N ALA A 345 -2.70 16.44 -14.73
CA ALA A 345 -3.87 15.99 -15.48
C ALA A 345 -4.89 17.11 -15.73
N LEU A 346 -5.05 18.03 -14.78
CA LEU A 346 -5.91 19.20 -14.91
C LEU A 346 -5.25 20.34 -15.70
N GLN A 347 -3.92 20.47 -15.66
CA GLN A 347 -3.17 21.56 -16.31
C GLN A 347 -2.86 21.35 -17.80
N SER A 348 -2.91 20.13 -18.33
CA SER A 348 -2.38 19.81 -19.67
C SER A 348 -3.05 20.53 -20.86
N GLN A 349 -4.04 21.41 -20.64
CA GLN A 349 -4.58 22.28 -21.69
C GLN A 349 -3.68 23.48 -22.05
N GLY A 350 -2.74 23.89 -21.19
CA GLY A 350 -1.89 25.05 -21.47
C GLY A 350 -0.84 24.83 -22.58
N GLN A 351 -0.45 23.59 -22.84
CA GLN A 351 0.62 23.25 -23.79
C GLN A 351 0.10 22.67 -25.12
N GLU A 352 -1.04 21.98 -25.13
CA GLU A 352 -1.59 21.35 -26.35
C GLU A 352 -2.18 22.40 -27.32
N ALA A 353 -2.78 23.49 -26.81
CA ALA A 353 -3.27 24.60 -27.64
C ALA A 353 -2.14 25.40 -28.33
N ALA A 354 -0.93 25.41 -27.77
CA ALA A 354 0.23 26.09 -28.34
C ALA A 354 0.93 25.26 -29.44
N SER A 355 0.79 23.94 -29.42
CA SER A 355 1.31 23.05 -30.47
C SER A 355 0.41 22.96 -31.70
N GLU A 356 -0.92 23.12 -31.55
CA GLU A 356 -1.86 23.04 -32.69
C GLU A 356 -1.88 24.29 -33.58
N GLN A 357 -1.47 25.47 -33.06
CA GLN A 357 -1.40 26.71 -33.85
C GLN A 357 -0.14 26.86 -34.72
N LYS A 358 0.79 25.89 -34.69
CA LYS A 358 2.00 25.90 -35.54
C LYS A 358 1.94 24.94 -36.72
N ALA A 359 0.84 24.22 -36.92
CA ALA A 359 0.71 23.27 -38.03
C ALA A 359 -0.57 23.52 -38.83
N ASN A 360 -0.47 24.34 -39.89
CA ASN A 360 -1.22 24.18 -41.15
C ASN A 360 -0.74 25.22 -42.20
N PRO A 361 -0.99 25.05 -43.52
CA PRO A 361 -1.80 24.02 -44.17
C PRO A 361 -1.12 23.33 -45.38
N ALA A 362 -1.59 22.14 -45.76
CA ALA A 362 -1.47 21.67 -47.14
C ALA A 362 -2.67 20.80 -47.53
N GLU A 363 -3.21 21.14 -48.70
CA GLU A 363 -4.40 20.64 -49.37
C GLU A 363 -4.29 19.17 -49.81
N GLY A 364 -5.46 18.53 -50.00
CA GLY A 364 -5.52 17.20 -50.61
C GLY A 364 -6.94 16.62 -50.60
N SER A 365 -7.78 17.11 -51.51
CA SER A 365 -9.10 16.59 -51.84
C SER A 365 -9.11 15.09 -52.21
N THR A 366 -10.10 14.33 -51.74
CA THR A 366 -10.83 13.34 -52.56
C THR A 366 -12.10 12.85 -51.84
N GLU A 367 -13.20 12.84 -52.58
CA GLU A 367 -14.56 12.44 -52.20
C GLU A 367 -14.82 10.91 -52.42
N PRO A 368 -15.99 10.37 -52.02
CA PRO A 368 -16.11 9.03 -51.44
C PRO A 368 -16.64 7.95 -52.40
N ALA A 369 -16.44 6.68 -52.04
CA ALA A 369 -17.09 5.54 -52.68
C ALA A 369 -18.06 4.84 -51.72
N ALA A 370 -19.24 4.55 -52.22
CA ALA A 370 -20.40 4.03 -51.53
C ALA A 370 -20.57 2.50 -51.65
N ALA A 371 -21.51 2.00 -50.83
CA ALA A 371 -22.31 0.77 -50.94
C ALA A 371 -21.74 -0.56 -50.38
N SER A 372 -22.38 -1.09 -49.33
CA SER A 372 -23.51 -2.04 -49.50
C SER A 372 -24.16 -2.39 -48.15
N GLU A 373 -25.49 -2.45 -48.19
CA GLU A 373 -26.38 -2.96 -47.14
C GLU A 373 -26.29 -4.50 -47.06
N GLU A 374 -26.51 -5.07 -45.88
CA GLU A 374 -27.56 -6.09 -45.63
C GLU A 374 -27.51 -6.65 -44.19
N GLY A 375 -28.68 -6.74 -43.54
CA GLY A 375 -28.94 -7.70 -42.47
C GLY A 375 -29.25 -7.15 -41.07
N LYS A 376 -30.54 -6.91 -40.77
CA LYS A 376 -31.09 -6.80 -39.39
C LYS A 376 -32.18 -7.89 -39.20
N PRO A 377 -32.65 -8.19 -37.97
CA PRO A 377 -32.41 -9.45 -37.24
C PRO A 377 -33.72 -10.20 -36.89
N PRO A 378 -33.71 -11.28 -36.09
CA PRO A 378 -34.88 -11.65 -35.31
C PRO A 378 -34.75 -11.23 -33.84
N ALA A 379 -35.87 -10.72 -33.36
CA ALA A 379 -36.10 -10.12 -32.06
C ALA A 379 -36.31 -11.16 -30.96
N ALA A 380 -35.61 -11.01 -29.83
CA ALA A 380 -36.06 -11.45 -28.50
C ALA A 380 -35.13 -10.87 -27.42
N ASN A 381 -35.22 -9.55 -27.15
CA ASN A 381 -34.92 -8.92 -25.85
C ASN A 381 -35.08 -7.37 -25.88
N ALA A 382 -36.06 -6.87 -26.65
CA ALA A 382 -36.28 -5.43 -26.78
C ALA A 382 -36.93 -4.77 -25.55
N ASP A 383 -37.43 -5.56 -24.59
CA ASP A 383 -38.19 -5.05 -23.44
C ASP A 383 -37.40 -4.95 -22.13
N LEU A 384 -36.14 -5.38 -22.11
CA LEU A 384 -35.21 -5.14 -20.98
C LEU A 384 -34.20 -4.01 -21.25
N VAL A 385 -34.08 -3.55 -22.50
CA VAL A 385 -33.23 -2.41 -22.88
C VAL A 385 -33.96 -1.07 -22.71
N LYS A 386 -35.29 -1.06 -22.85
CA LYS A 386 -36.12 0.15 -22.78
C LYS A 386 -36.38 0.71 -21.37
N LYS A 387 -35.97 0.01 -20.31
CA LYS A 387 -36.08 0.50 -18.91
C LYS A 387 -34.76 1.00 -18.32
N THR A 388 -33.68 0.93 -19.09
CA THR A 388 -32.35 1.43 -18.70
C THR A 388 -31.99 2.74 -19.41
N GLU A 389 -32.86 3.24 -20.31
CA GLU A 389 -32.61 4.45 -21.10
C GLU A 389 -33.26 5.73 -20.55
N ASP A 390 -34.12 5.64 -19.51
CA ASP A 390 -34.79 6.82 -18.91
C ASP A 390 -34.12 7.36 -17.63
N LEU A 391 -32.83 7.02 -17.42
CA LEU A 391 -31.98 7.63 -16.38
C LEU A 391 -30.66 8.14 -16.99
N LYS A 392 -30.73 8.80 -18.15
CA LYS A 392 -29.63 9.64 -18.64
C LYS A 392 -29.63 10.97 -17.88
N VAL A 393 -29.01 10.95 -16.69
CA VAL A 393 -28.34 12.14 -16.15
C VAL A 393 -27.07 12.32 -17.00
N GLY A 394 -26.89 13.51 -17.57
CA GLY A 394 -25.98 13.81 -18.69
C GLY A 394 -24.62 13.09 -18.70
N ASP A 395 -24.26 12.56 -19.87
CA ASP A 395 -23.03 11.82 -20.15
C ASP A 395 -21.78 12.69 -19.93
N ALA A 396 -21.26 12.71 -18.71
CA ALA A 396 -19.99 13.36 -18.42
C ALA A 396 -18.84 12.59 -19.10
N LYS A 397 -18.01 13.28 -19.88
CA LYS A 397 -16.86 12.68 -20.55
C LYS A 397 -15.77 12.39 -19.53
N ILE A 398 -15.37 11.12 -19.40
CA ILE A 398 -14.24 10.70 -18.56
C ILE A 398 -13.05 10.42 -19.46
N GLU A 399 -11.94 11.08 -19.18
CA GLU A 399 -10.65 10.91 -19.85
C GLU A 399 -9.63 10.34 -18.85
N ARG A 400 -8.92 9.27 -19.23
CA ARG A 400 -7.85 8.70 -18.41
C ARG A 400 -6.49 9.22 -18.85
N LYS A 401 -5.72 9.74 -17.90
CA LYS A 401 -4.31 10.14 -18.09
C LYS A 401 -3.39 9.24 -17.29
N VAL A 402 -2.31 8.79 -17.92
CA VAL A 402 -1.32 7.88 -17.30
C VAL A 402 0.00 8.61 -17.14
N PHE A 403 0.56 8.54 -15.93
CA PHE A 403 1.83 9.15 -15.56
C PHE A 403 2.82 8.06 -15.12
N GLY A 404 3.99 8.03 -15.77
CA GLY A 404 5.12 7.21 -15.38
C GLY A 404 6.14 8.06 -14.63
N ILE A 405 6.26 7.85 -13.32
CA ILE A 405 7.08 8.69 -12.45
C ILE A 405 8.28 7.90 -11.97
N GLN A 406 9.47 8.45 -12.21
CA GLN A 406 10.73 7.98 -11.62
C GLN A 406 11.08 8.86 -10.42
N GLN A 407 11.33 8.24 -9.27
CA GLN A 407 11.73 8.94 -8.04
C GLN A 407 12.91 8.22 -7.39
N GLY A 408 13.73 8.94 -6.63
CA GLY A 408 14.82 8.34 -5.84
C GLY A 408 16.05 7.94 -6.65
N ALA A 409 16.15 8.37 -7.91
CA ALA A 409 17.31 8.10 -8.77
C ALA A 409 18.58 8.71 -8.17
N GLU A 410 18.49 9.93 -7.66
CA GLU A 410 19.58 10.70 -7.03
C GLU A 410 20.03 10.07 -5.71
N MET A 411 19.16 9.26 -5.08
CA MET A 411 19.45 8.50 -3.87
C MET A 411 20.04 7.11 -4.17
N GLY A 412 20.14 6.70 -5.44
CA GLY A 412 20.48 5.32 -5.81
C GLY A 412 19.42 4.29 -5.41
N ARG A 413 18.17 4.73 -5.25
CA ARG A 413 17.00 3.96 -4.78
C ARG A 413 15.83 4.15 -5.75
N LEU A 414 16.08 3.86 -7.02
CA LEU A 414 15.14 4.13 -8.11
C LEU A 414 13.79 3.44 -7.86
N CYS A 415 12.74 4.26 -7.83
CA CYS A 415 11.34 3.88 -7.81
C CYS A 415 10.73 4.18 -9.18
N THR A 416 9.96 3.24 -9.73
CA THR A 416 9.08 3.43 -10.88
C THR A 416 7.64 3.32 -10.41
N ILE A 417 6.94 4.45 -10.45
CA ILE A 417 5.58 4.63 -9.92
C ILE A 417 4.67 4.94 -11.11
N ALA A 418 3.56 4.24 -11.23
CA ALA A 418 2.56 4.54 -12.24
C ALA A 418 1.28 5.07 -11.58
N VAL A 419 0.79 6.21 -12.06
CA VAL A 419 -0.45 6.83 -11.59
C VAL A 419 -1.39 7.01 -12.78
N GLU A 420 -2.58 6.45 -12.66
CA GLU A 420 -3.68 6.68 -13.61
C GLU A 420 -4.68 7.64 -12.96
N VAL A 421 -5.03 8.72 -13.67
CA VAL A 421 -5.97 9.74 -13.21
C VAL A 421 -7.14 9.79 -14.18
N ASP A 422 -8.34 9.49 -13.70
CA ASP A 422 -9.58 9.68 -14.44
C ASP A 422 -10.08 11.11 -14.20
N VAL A 423 -10.13 11.92 -15.25
CA VAL A 423 -10.63 13.29 -15.22
C VAL A 423 -12.03 13.31 -15.82
N LYS A 424 -13.01 13.73 -15.04
CA LYS A 424 -14.39 13.95 -15.49
C LYS A 424 -14.54 15.39 -15.93
N THR A 425 -15.15 15.59 -17.10
CA THR A 425 -15.60 16.90 -17.58
C THR A 425 -17.12 16.93 -17.52
N ASP A 426 -17.68 17.92 -16.84
CA ASP A 426 -19.13 18.10 -16.77
C ASP A 426 -19.69 18.84 -18.00
N ALA A 427 -21.00 19.13 -17.98
CA ALA A 427 -21.69 19.80 -19.07
C ALA A 427 -21.24 21.25 -19.29
N ASP A 428 -20.73 21.90 -18.23
CA ASP A 428 -20.24 23.28 -18.26
C ASP A 428 -18.76 23.34 -18.70
N GLY A 429 -18.13 22.17 -18.91
CA GLY A 429 -16.73 22.05 -19.29
C GLY A 429 -15.77 22.09 -18.10
N GLU A 430 -16.27 22.14 -16.86
CA GLU A 430 -15.44 22.08 -15.68
C GLU A 430 -14.88 20.68 -15.47
N LYS A 431 -13.60 20.61 -15.11
CA LYS A 431 -12.87 19.36 -14.93
C LYS A 431 -12.66 19.06 -13.47
N SER A 432 -12.93 17.83 -13.08
CA SER A 432 -12.70 17.32 -11.72
C SER A 432 -12.04 15.95 -11.75
N ILE A 433 -11.27 15.64 -10.71
CA ILE A 433 -10.70 14.29 -10.52
C ILE A 433 -11.83 13.33 -10.12
N ALA A 434 -12.04 12.28 -10.90
CA ALA A 434 -13.06 11.26 -10.64
C ALA A 434 -12.50 10.04 -9.91
N ASN A 435 -11.29 9.62 -10.27
CA ASN A 435 -10.64 8.45 -9.70
C ASN A 435 -9.13 8.51 -9.90
N VAL A 436 -8.37 7.92 -8.97
CA VAL A 436 -6.91 7.88 -9.01
C VAL A 436 -6.44 6.48 -8.63
N ILE A 437 -5.70 5.84 -9.54
CA ILE A 437 -5.10 4.53 -9.31
C ILE A 437 -3.59 4.71 -9.20
N LEU A 438 -3.04 4.32 -8.05
CA LEU A 438 -1.60 4.22 -7.83
C LEU A 438 -1.18 2.77 -8.03
N SER A 439 -0.10 2.53 -8.77
CA SER A 439 0.42 1.19 -9.01
C SER A 439 1.94 1.11 -9.02
N GLY A 440 2.43 -0.09 -8.75
CA GLY A 440 3.85 -0.36 -8.64
C GLY A 440 4.17 -1.83 -8.45
N ARG A 441 5.43 -2.19 -8.69
CA ARG A 441 5.98 -3.49 -8.32
C ARG A 441 6.55 -3.44 -6.91
N ALA A 442 6.68 -4.59 -6.27
CA ALA A 442 7.41 -4.70 -5.00
C ALA A 442 8.15 -6.04 -4.94
N ASN A 443 9.13 -6.16 -4.05
CA ASN A 443 9.90 -7.38 -3.86
C ASN A 443 10.22 -7.58 -2.38
N MET A 444 10.06 -8.80 -1.86
CA MET A 444 10.45 -9.12 -0.49
C MET A 444 11.96 -9.37 -0.45
N MET A 445 12.67 -8.58 0.36
CA MET A 445 14.12 -8.66 0.51
C MET A 445 14.51 -9.59 1.65
N LEU A 446 13.84 -9.46 2.80
CA LEU A 446 14.12 -10.22 4.01
C LEU A 446 12.81 -10.67 4.65
N LYS A 447 12.87 -11.78 5.38
CA LYS A 447 11.79 -12.29 6.22
C LYS A 447 12.36 -12.77 7.55
N GLY A 448 11.60 -12.60 8.62
CA GLY A 448 12.05 -12.92 9.96
C GLY A 448 10.90 -13.00 10.97
N GLU A 449 11.29 -13.00 12.24
CA GLU A 449 10.38 -13.07 13.38
C GLU A 449 10.80 -12.03 14.40
N VAL A 450 9.86 -11.15 14.78
CA VAL A 450 10.09 -10.23 15.89
C VAL A 450 9.91 -10.98 17.20
N LEU A 451 10.92 -10.93 18.08
CA LEU A 451 10.94 -11.58 19.39
C LEU A 451 10.58 -10.61 20.52
N GLY A 452 10.12 -11.15 21.66
CA GLY A 452 10.03 -10.38 22.92
C GLY A 452 8.66 -9.81 23.30
N PHE A 453 7.54 -10.43 22.88
CA PHE A 453 6.18 -9.95 23.16
C PHE A 453 5.43 -10.66 24.26
#